data_AF-A0A1Y4L2X6-F1
#
_entry.id   AF-A0A1Y4L2X6-F1
#
_cell.length_a   1.000
_cell.length_b   1.000
_cell.length_c   1.000
_cell.angle_alpha   90.00
_cell.angle_beta   90.00
_cell.angle_gamma   90.00
#
_symmetry.space_group_name_H-M   'P 1'
#
loop_
_entity.id
_entity.type
_entity.pdbx_description
1 polymer ?
#
loop_
_entity_poly.entity_id
_entity_poly.type
_entity_poly.pdbx_seq_one_letter_code
_entity_poly.pdbx_strand_id
1 'polypeptide(L)' 'MKKDKREKICFLCFLAASICYYIISIVNFIDKNTNTAVIFLCLGSSFLCLSTTHLNKNDKNNKDK' A
#
# COMPACT_ATOMS: atom_id res chain seq x y z
N MET A 1 -12.97 4.10 22.15
CA MET A 1 -12.39 5.11 21.23
C MET A 1 -10.86 4.97 21.16
N LYS A 2 -10.35 3.81 20.70
CA LYS A 2 -8.89 3.53 20.57
C LYS A 2 -8.55 2.77 19.27
N LYS A 3 -9.56 2.38 18.48
CA LYS A 3 -9.41 1.59 17.25
C LYS A 3 -8.84 2.46 16.10
N ASP A 4 -9.32 3.70 15.97
CA ASP A 4 -8.88 4.63 14.91
C ASP A 4 -7.39 4.96 14.88
N LYS A 5 -6.72 5.08 16.04
CA LYS A 5 -5.29 5.39 16.08
C LYS A 5 -4.42 4.23 15.61
N ARG A 6 -4.84 2.99 15.91
CA ARG A 6 -4.13 1.78 15.49
C ARG A 6 -4.28 1.56 13.99
N GLU A 7 -5.46 1.82 13.44
CA GLU A 7 -5.73 1.69 12.00
C GLU A 7 -4.88 2.66 11.17
N LYS A 8 -4.72 3.90 11.64
CA LYS A 8 -3.82 4.89 11.01
C LYS A 8 -2.35 4.47 11.04
N ILE A 9 -1.89 3.90 12.16
CA ILE A 9 -0.52 3.39 12.31
C ILE A 9 -0.28 2.19 11.39
N CYS A 10 -1.24 1.27 11.30
CA CYS A 10 -1.18 0.16 10.36
C CYS A 10 -1.13 0.68 8.92
N PHE A 11 -1.98 1.65 8.55
CA PHE A 11 -1.95 2.28 7.24
C PHE A 11 -0.60 2.90 6.90
N LEU A 12 -0.01 3.70 7.80
CA LEU A 12 1.33 4.25 7.60
C LEU A 12 2.40 3.15 7.45
N CYS A 13 2.29 2.07 8.21
CA CYS A 13 3.22 0.94 8.14
C CYS A 13 3.11 0.22 6.78
N PHE A 14 1.89 -0.04 6.31
CA PHE A 14 1.64 -0.63 4.99
C PHE A 14 2.11 0.29 3.85
N LEU A 15 1.90 1.61 3.98
CA LEU A 15 2.40 2.59 3.02
C LEU A 15 3.93 2.63 2.99
N ALA A 16 4.58 2.64 4.15
CA ALA A 16 6.04 2.60 4.25
C ALA A 16 6.60 1.31 3.61
N ALA A 17 5.98 0.16 3.89
CA ALA A 17 6.37 -1.11 3.28
C ALA A 17 6.23 -1.08 1.75
N SER A 18 5.13 -0.53 1.22
CA SER A 18 4.92 -0.36 -0.23
C SER A 18 6.03 0.48 -0.87
N ILE A 19 6.43 1.59 -0.24
CA ILE A 19 7.54 2.43 -0.71
C ILE A 19 8.86 1.65 -0.71
N CYS A 20 9.14 0.86 0.34
CA CYS A 20 10.33 -0.01 0.37
C CYS A 20 10.36 -1.00 -0.80
N TYR A 21 9.22 -1.65 -1.11
CA TYR A 21 9.12 -2.56 -2.25
C TYR A 21 9.33 -1.85 -3.59
N TYR A 22 8.87 -0.61 -3.75
CA TYR A 22 9.16 0.19 -4.94
C TYR A 22 10.65 0.49 -5.10
N ILE A 23 11.34 0.85 -4.03
CA ILE A 23 12.80 1.09 -4.08
C ILE A 23 13.54 -0.19 -4.48
N ILE A 24 13.17 -1.34 -3.89
CA ILE A 24 13.73 -2.65 -4.25
C ILE A 24 13.45 -2.98 -5.72
N SER A 25 12.24 -2.69 -6.21
CA SER A 25 11.88 -2.87 -7.61
C SER A 25 12.77 -2.03 -8.53
N ILE A 26 13.00 -0.75 -8.20
CA ILE A 26 13.86 0.14 -9.01
C ILE A 26 15.30 -0.37 -9.03
N VAL A 27 15.84 -0.79 -7.87
CA VAL A 27 17.19 -1.37 -7.80
C VAL A 27 17.30 -2.64 -8.65
N ASN A 28 16.32 -3.54 -8.58
CA ASN A 28 16.28 -4.75 -9.43
C ASN A 28 16.13 -4.42 -10.91
N PHE A 29 15.47 -3.32 -11.26
CA PHE A 29 15.34 -2.86 -12.63
C PHE A 29 16.68 -2.38 -13.19
N ILE A 30 17.46 -1.66 -12.37
CA ILE A 30 18.84 -1.24 -12.69
C ILE A 30 19.76 -2.45 -12.85
N ASP A 31 19.58 -3.47 -12.00
CA ASP A 31 20.33 -4.73 -12.02
C ASP A 31 19.94 -5.67 -13.20
N LYS A 32 19.10 -5.21 -14.14
CA LYS A 32 18.54 -6.00 -15.26
C LYS A 32 17.70 -7.22 -14.84
N ASN A 33 17.38 -7.36 -13.56
CA ASN A 33 16.51 -8.39 -13.01
C ASN A 33 15.03 -7.97 -13.10
N THR A 34 14.53 -7.88 -14.33
CA THR A 34 13.19 -7.36 -14.65
C THR A 34 12.05 -8.20 -14.08
N ASN A 35 12.17 -9.53 -14.09
CA ASN A 35 11.14 -10.43 -13.54
C ASN A 35 10.91 -10.16 -12.05
N THR A 36 12.01 -10.08 -11.30
CA THR A 36 12.00 -9.81 -9.86
C THR A 36 11.48 -8.40 -9.56
N ALA A 37 11.89 -7.41 -10.36
CA ALA A 37 11.39 -6.04 -10.25
C ALA A 37 9.86 -5.97 -10.43
N VAL A 38 9.30 -6.62 -11.45
CA VAL A 38 7.85 -6.62 -11.71
C VAL A 38 7.08 -7.28 -10.57
N ILE A 39 7.60 -8.36 -9.97
CA ILE A 39 6.97 -9.00 -8.81
C ILE A 39 6.94 -8.03 -7.61
N PHE A 40 8.06 -7.35 -7.31
CA PHE A 40 8.11 -6.37 -6.22
C PHE A 40 7.23 -5.14 -6.48
N LEU A 41 7.13 -4.68 -7.73
CA LEU A 41 6.23 -3.61 -8.14
C LEU A 41 4.75 -3.99 -7.91
N CYS A 42 4.38 -5.22 -8.28
CA CYS A 42 3.03 -5.76 -8.13
C CYS A 42 2.66 -5.94 -6.65
N LEU A 43 3.59 -6.46 -5.83
CA LEU A 43 3.43 -6.59 -4.38
C LEU A 43 3.26 -5.22 -3.72
N GLY A 44 4.09 -4.24 -4.08
CA GLY A 44 3.98 -2.86 -3.59
C GLY A 44 2.63 -2.22 -3.92
N SER A 45 2.13 -2.43 -5.14
CA SER A 45 0.82 -1.93 -5.60
C SER A 45 -0.35 -2.60 -4.85
N SER A 46 -0.28 -3.92 -4.65
CA SER A 46 -1.31 -4.66 -3.90
C SER A 46 -1.40 -4.19 -2.45
N PHE A 47 -0.26 -3.96 -1.80
CA PHE A 47 -0.18 -3.39 -0.46
C PHE A 47 -0.76 -1.97 -0.39
N LEU A 48 -0.51 -1.13 -1.40
CA LEU A 48 -1.06 0.22 -1.49
C LEU A 48 -2.58 0.21 -1.67
N CYS A 49 -3.11 -0.70 -2.51
CA CYS A 49 -4.55 -0.92 -2.70
C CYS A 49 -5.23 -1.45 -1.42
N LEU A 50 -4.59 -2.35 -0.68
CA LEU A 50 -5.11 -2.85 0.59
C LEU A 50 -5.17 -1.72 1.64
N SER A 51 -4.14 -0.87 1.67
CA SER A 51 -4.08 0.30 2.55
C SER A 51 -5.26 1.26 2.29
N THR A 52 -5.55 1.55 1.02
CA THR A 52 -6.63 2.47 0.61
C THR A 52 -8.03 1.86 0.72
N THR A 53 -8.18 0.54 0.60
CA THR A 53 -9.46 -0.16 0.79
C THR A 53 -10.01 0.03 2.21
N HIS A 54 -9.15 0.18 3.22
CA HIS A 54 -9.56 0.46 4.59
C HIS A 54 -10.09 1.91 4.79
N LEU A 55 -9.76 2.84 3.88
CA LEU A 55 -10.24 4.21 3.92
C LEU A 55 -11.65 4.34 3.31
N ASN A 56 -11.97 3.55 2.28
CA ASN A 56 -13.21 3.67 1.51
C ASN A 56 -14.48 3.13 2.22
N LYS A 57 -14.35 2.49 3.39
CA LYS A 57 -15.51 2.13 4.23
C LYS A 57 -16.01 3.27 5.12
N ASN A 58 -15.28 4.38 5.21
CA ASN A 58 -15.73 5.55 5.98
C ASN A 58 -16.46 6.61 5.14
N ASP A 59 -16.49 6.49 3.81
CA ASP A 59 -17.12 7.49 2.91
C ASP A 59 -18.45 7.01 2.27
N LYS A 60 -18.89 5.77 2.54
CA LYS A 60 -20.17 5.23 2.04
C LYS A 60 -21.34 5.33 3.04
N ASN A 61 -21.35 6.38 3.88
CA ASN A 61 -22.52 6.77 4.67
C ASN A 61 -22.84 8.27 4.54
N ASN A 62 -22.55 8.89 3.38
CA ASN A 62 -23.23 10.13 3.00
C ASN A 62 -23.31 10.29 1.47
N LYS A 63 -24.02 9.36 0.83
CA LYS A 63 -24.69 9.63 -0.43
C LYS A 63 -26.07 8.99 -0.30
N ASP A 64 -27.09 9.86 -0.29
CA ASP A 64 -28.53 9.59 -0.09
C ASP A 64 -29.04 9.57 1.37
N LYS A 65 -29.14 10.75 1.99
CA LYS A 65 -30.45 11.31 2.39
C LYS A 65 -30.40 12.84 2.49
#